data_AF-A0A661JZF3-F1
#
_entry.id   AF-A0A661JZF3-F1
#
_cell.length_a   1.000
_cell.length_b   1.000
_cell.length_c   1.000
_cell.angle_alpha   90.00
_cell.angle_beta   90.00
_cell.angle_gamma   90.00
#
_symmetry.space_group_name_H-M   'P 1'
#
loop_
_entity.id
_entity.type
_entity.pdbx_description
1 polymer ?
#
loop_
_entity_poly.entity_id
_entity_poly.type
_entity_poly.pdbx_seq_one_letter_code
_entity_poly.pdbx_strand_id
1 'polypeptide(L)' 'MKRALCLAIASVALLGFLLPHKGEVHYLWQRVPVFDLIFGFLGCLLLILFSKALGHHWLQRPEDYYD' A
#
# COMPACT_ATOMS: atom_id res chain seq x y z
N MET A 1 18.21 2.01 8.99
CA MET A 1 16.73 2.14 8.91
C MET A 1 16.15 1.55 7.62
N LYS A 2 16.48 2.06 6.43
CA LYS A 2 16.03 1.49 5.13
C LYS A 2 16.21 -0.03 4.97
N ARG A 3 17.36 -0.57 5.37
CA ARG A 3 17.60 -2.03 5.35
C ARG A 3 16.68 -2.82 6.28
N ALA A 4 16.38 -2.30 7.47
CA ALA A 4 15.49 -2.96 8.42
C ALA A 4 14.04 -2.99 7.90
N LEU A 5 13.59 -1.91 7.26
CA LEU A 5 12.30 -1.86 6.59
C LEU A 5 12.20 -2.88 5.45
N CYS A 6 13.22 -2.96 4.59
CA CYS A 6 13.26 -3.96 3.51
C CYS A 6 13.22 -5.39 4.06
N LEU A 7 13.94 -5.67 5.14
CA LEU A 7 13.95 -6.97 5.79
C LEU A 7 12.59 -7.34 6.38
N ALA A 8 11.91 -6.38 7.03
CA ALA A 8 10.56 -6.59 7.57
C ALA A 8 9.52 -6.86 6.47
N ILE A 9 9.58 -6.13 5.35
CA ILE A 9 8.69 -6.37 4.20
C ILE A 9 8.98 -7.75 3.58
N ALA A 10 10.26 -8.08 3.41
CA ALA A 10 10.67 -9.38 2.88
C ALA A 10 10.25 -10.55 3.78
N SER A 11 10.35 -10.41 5.10
CA SER A 11 9.94 -11.45 6.05
C SER A 11 8.43 -11.69 6.03
N VAL A 12 7.62 -10.62 5.93
CA VAL A 12 6.16 -10.73 5.81
C VAL A 12 5.78 -11.38 4.47
N ALA A 13 6.42 -11.00 3.37
CA ALA A 13 6.22 -11.62 2.06
C ALA A 13 6.56 -13.12 2.08
N LEU A 14 7.67 -13.49 2.72
CA LEU A 14 8.10 -14.87 2.86
C LEU A 14 7.12 -15.70 3.71
N LEU A 15 6.61 -15.14 4.81
CA LEU A 15 5.59 -15.76 5.65
C LEU A 15 4.28 -16.00 4.88
N GLY A 16 3.81 -15.02 4.10
CA GLY A 16 2.63 -15.18 3.24
C GLY A 16 2.80 -16.27 2.19
N PHE A 17 4.01 -16.43 1.64
CA PHE A 17 4.32 -17.50 0.70
C PHE A 17 4.42 -18.89 1.38
N LEU A 18 5.04 -18.97 2.57
CA LEU A 18 5.21 -20.23 3.31
C LEU A 18 3.93 -20.74 3.99
N LEU A 19 3.01 -19.83 4.33
CA LEU A 19 1.75 -20.15 5.00
C LEU A 19 0.57 -19.83 4.05
N PRO A 20 0.39 -20.59 2.95
CA PRO A 20 -0.75 -20.39 2.08
C PRO A 20 -2.05 -20.62 2.86
N HIS A 21 -3.00 -19.70 2.69
CA HIS A 21 -4.32 -19.80 3.30
C HIS A 21 -4.99 -21.12 2.84
N LYS A 22 -5.17 -22.06 3.76
CA LYS A 22 -5.79 -23.39 3.49
C LYS A 22 -7.32 -23.37 3.56
N GLY A 23 -7.94 -22.19 3.58
CA GLY A 23 -9.40 -22.04 3.59
C GLY A 23 -9.96 -22.25 2.18
N GLU A 24 -11.16 -22.83 2.08
CA GLU A 24 -11.85 -23.02 0.80
C GLU A 24 -11.82 -21.73 -0.04
N VAL A 25 -11.30 -21.85 -1.26
CA VAL A 25 -11.03 -20.72 -2.15
C VAL A 25 -12.35 -20.18 -2.69
N HIS A 26 -13.03 -19.33 -1.92
CA HIS A 26 -14.30 -18.71 -2.34
C HIS A 26 -14.10 -17.65 -3.43
N TYR A 27 -12.92 -17.05 -3.52
CA TYR A 27 -12.62 -15.99 -4.48
C TYR A 27 -11.25 -16.17 -5.14
N LEU A 28 -11.16 -15.79 -6.43
CA LEU A 28 -9.96 -15.96 -7.27
C LEU A 28 -8.70 -15.29 -6.70
N TRP A 29 -8.87 -14.20 -5.93
CA TRP A 29 -7.79 -13.40 -5.34
C TRP A 29 -7.10 -14.10 -4.17
N GLN A 30 -7.79 -14.98 -3.43
CA GLN A 30 -7.22 -15.76 -2.32
C GLN A 30 -6.28 -16.87 -2.80
N ARG A 31 -6.25 -17.17 -4.11
CA ARG A 31 -5.27 -18.09 -4.71
C ARG A 31 -3.86 -17.49 -4.72
N VAL A 32 -3.73 -16.16 -4.62
CA VAL A 32 -2.43 -15.48 -4.65
C VAL A 32 -1.95 -15.24 -3.21
N PRO A 33 -0.93 -15.96 -2.73
CA PRO A 33 -0.51 -15.91 -1.32
C PRO A 33 0.07 -14.56 -0.85
N VAL A 34 0.35 -13.64 -1.79
CA VAL A 34 0.95 -12.33 -1.53
C VAL A 34 -0.02 -11.19 -1.88
N PHE A 35 -1.29 -11.50 -2.17
CA PHE A 35 -2.27 -10.51 -2.61
C PHE A 35 -2.45 -9.39 -1.57
N ASP A 36 -2.61 -9.74 -0.29
CA ASP A 36 -2.83 -8.77 0.78
C ASP A 36 -1.66 -7.79 0.95
N LEU A 37 -0.43 -8.26 0.76
CA LEU A 37 0.76 -7.42 0.85
C LEU A 37 0.81 -6.41 -0.30
N ILE A 38 0.52 -6.88 -1.53
CA ILE A 38 0.47 -6.01 -2.72
C ILE A 38 -0.67 -5.01 -2.58
N PHE A 39 -1.84 -5.45 -2.15
CA PHE A 39 -3.01 -4.61 -1.98
C PHE A 39 -2.77 -3.53 -0.91
N GLY A 40 -2.20 -3.90 0.24
CA GLY A 40 -1.84 -2.94 1.29
C GLY A 40 -0.78 -1.93 0.85
N PHE A 41 0.25 -2.38 0.12
CA PHE A 41 1.28 -1.49 -0.42
C PHE A 41 0.70 -0.52 -1.46
N LEU A 42 -0.10 -1.04 -2.38
CA LEU A 42 -0.72 -0.24 -3.44
C LEU A 42 -1.76 0.73 -2.86
N GLY A 43 -2.53 0.32 -1.85
CA GLY A 43 -3.45 1.17 -1.12
C GLY A 43 -2.73 2.33 -0.42
N CYS A 44 -1.60 2.06 0.24
CA CYS A 44 -0.78 3.11 0.84
C CYS A 44 -0.24 4.10 -0.22
N LEU A 45 0.27 3.58 -1.34
CA LEU A 45 0.75 4.41 -2.44
C LEU A 45 -0.38 5.28 -3.03
N LEU A 46 -1.55 4.70 -3.25
CA LEU A 46 -2.75 5.39 -3.71
C LEU A 46 -3.14 6.52 -2.76
N LEU A 47 -3.19 6.25 -1.45
CA LEU A 47 -3.52 7.27 -0.45
C LEU A 47 -2.53 8.45 -0.49
N ILE A 48 -1.23 8.19 -0.60
CA ILE A 48 -0.21 9.24 -0.69
C ILE A 48 -0.39 10.06 -1.97
N LEU A 49 -0.57 9.40 -3.12
CA LEU A 49 -0.75 10.07 -4.41
C LEU A 49 -2.04 10.89 -4.44
N PHE A 50 -3.13 10.32 -3.95
CA PHE A 50 -4.43 10.96 -3.90
C PHE A 50 -4.40 12.17 -2.96
N SER A 51 -3.77 12.03 -1.79
CA SER A 51 -3.56 13.13 -0.85
C SER A 51 -2.74 14.28 -1.46
N LYS A 52 -1.66 13.95 -2.19
CA LYS A 52 -0.88 14.96 -2.92
C LYS A 52 -1.69 15.65 -4.02
N ALA A 53 -2.44 14.88 -4.81
CA ALA A 53 -3.25 15.42 -5.89
C ALA A 53 -4.33 16.36 -5.34
N LEU A 54 -5.05 15.94 -4.30
CA LEU A 54 -6.07 16.75 -3.65
C LEU A 54 -5.49 18.02 -3.01
N GLY A 55 -4.34 17.89 -2.35
CA GLY A 55 -3.64 19.02 -1.74
C GLY A 55 -3.24 20.08 -2.76
N HIS A 56 -2.65 19.67 -3.89
CA HIS A 56 -2.18 20.57 -4.94
C HIS A 56 -3.34 21.23 -5.71
N HIS A 57 -4.39 20.47 -6.01
CA HIS A 57 -5.49 20.98 -6.85
C HIS A 57 -6.55 21.77 -6.07
N TRP A 58 -6.71 21.52 -4.77
CA TRP A 58 -7.85 22.04 -4.01
C TRP A 58 -7.48 22.80 -2.73
N LEU A 59 -6.40 22.43 -2.04
CA LEU A 59 -6.11 22.95 -0.70
C LEU A 59 -5.03 24.03 -0.68
N GLN A 60 -4.15 24.08 -1.68
CA GLN A 60 -3.19 25.18 -1.82
C GLN A 60 -3.92 26.45 -2.27
N ARG A 61 -4.03 27.41 -1.35
CA ARG A 61 -4.46 28.77 -1.67
C ARG A 61 -3.41 29.44 -2.57
N PRO A 62 -3.82 30.23 -3.58
CA PRO A 62 -2.89 31.04 -4.36
C PRO A 62 -2.13 32.01 -3.43
N GLU A 63 -0.86 32.26 -3.75
CA GLU A 63 0.04 33.12 -2.95
C GLU A 63 -0.53 34.54 -2.74
N ASP A 64 -1.33 35.04 -3.69
CA ASP A 64 -1.90 36.39 -3.68
C ASP A 64 -3.03 36.61 -2.64
N TYR A 65 -3.25 35.68 -1.69
CA TYR A 65 -4.31 35.84 -0.67
C TYR A 65 -3.95 36.84 0.45
N TYR A 66 -2.67 37.22 0.57
CA TYR A 66 -2.19 38.16 1.58
C TYR A 66 -1.72 39.51 1.01
N ASP A 67 -1.85 39.72 -0.31
CA ASP A 67 -1.67 41.01 -0.95
C ASP A 67 -2.94 41.88 -0.87
#